data_AF-A0AAW6M6U4-F1
#
_entry.id   AF-A0AAW6M6U4-F1
#
_cell.length_a   1.000
_cell.length_b   1.000
_cell.length_c   1.000
_cell.angle_alpha   90.00
_cell.angle_beta   90.00
_cell.angle_gamma   90.00
#
_symmetry.space_group_name_H-M   'P 1'
#
loop_
_entity.id
_entity.type
_entity.pdbx_description
1 polymer ?
#
loop_
_entity_poly.entity_id
_entity_poly.type
_entity_poly.pdbx_seq_one_letter_code
_entity_poly.pdbx_strand_id
1 'polypeptide(L)'
;MKRIYLYFKEKVEKKEFSSRGMRMFLFWGLGLFSTIWFLVRVIPKPSRASYPCMQTAAPLMSAFVMYLLSFTGVWVSLRKLREAFRNRKVVIGVVAFAGLCFFGTLMLVENSTELLAQTVLPVREPRMAWGKNNPVGEAKGIYPGRVVWTHAPGAATWEKGDGFWFEDRWNNQADADWLLNQSLLSLTGEKKEKAAWKSLFLYFNQQHGRGKRGYKKGERIAIKINQNNTFSHEDCEQLNASPHLTLALLRSLVNDGGVPQEQITVFDASRFITKALYDKCHAEFPGVVYLDNEGGNGRTQSTYTADAIPYSADNGRLARGLANCALEADYLINMALLKGHGGQGVTLCAKNWYGVTDINRDFRKNQHNNFNQDRGGKPRYMTFTDYIAHKDLGQKTMLFLIDGLYGSEKVNGEPSGKWKMSPFNGNWPCSLLASQDPVAIDAVGIDFLSSEFPRMADVDYCDMYLVEAALADRPLSATFYDPERDGTGVGSLGVLEHWNNPEEKKYSRNMGKDIGIELVYLQK
;
A
#
# COMPACT_ATOMS: atom_id res chain seq x y z
N MET A 1 31.60 11.44 8.39
CA MET A 1 30.25 11.39 9.00
C MET A 1 29.37 10.27 8.46
N LYS A 2 29.07 10.19 7.15
CA LYS A 2 28.25 9.10 6.57
C LYS A 2 28.74 7.69 6.97
N ARG A 3 30.06 7.45 6.91
CA ARG A 3 30.67 6.17 7.34
C ARG A 3 30.53 5.88 8.85
N ILE A 4 30.65 6.90 9.70
CA ILE A 4 30.53 6.76 11.16
C ILE A 4 29.06 6.52 11.55
N TYR A 5 28.14 7.28 10.96
CA TYR A 5 26.70 7.10 11.14
C TYR A 5 26.23 5.71 10.66
N LEU A 6 26.67 5.27 9.48
CA LEU A 6 26.34 3.94 8.95
C LEU A 6 26.94 2.84 9.83
N TYR A 7 28.18 3.01 10.30
CA TYR A 7 28.82 2.08 11.23
C TYR A 7 28.03 1.92 12.54
N PHE A 8 27.59 3.04 13.15
CA PHE A 8 26.80 2.99 14.38
C PHE A 8 25.37 2.48 14.13
N LYS A 9 24.74 2.85 13.01
CA LYS A 9 23.41 2.37 12.63
C LYS A 9 23.40 0.85 12.45
N GLU A 10 24.35 0.32 11.69
CA GLU A 10 24.49 -1.12 11.43
C GLU A 10 24.73 -1.90 12.74
N LYS A 11 25.56 -1.38 13.64
CA LYS A 11 25.83 -2.00 14.95
C LYS A 11 24.65 -1.93 15.93
N VAL A 12 23.84 -0.86 15.88
CA VAL A 12 22.61 -0.73 16.68
C VAL A 12 21.52 -1.68 16.17
N GLU A 13 21.35 -1.80 14.85
CA GLU A 13 20.42 -2.74 14.21
C GLU A 13 20.79 -4.21 14.52
N LYS A 14 22.08 -4.52 14.61
CA LYS A 14 22.60 -5.85 14.99
C LYS A 14 22.52 -6.17 16.50
N LYS A 15 21.99 -5.27 17.34
CA LYS A 15 21.97 -5.38 18.83
C LYS A 15 23.36 -5.63 19.47
N GLU A 16 24.46 -5.39 18.76
CA GLU A 16 25.82 -5.65 19.25
C GLU A 16 26.23 -4.68 20.39
N PHE A 17 25.56 -3.54 20.52
CA PHE A 17 25.75 -2.60 21.63
C PHE A 17 24.78 -2.85 22.79
N SER A 18 25.10 -3.87 23.59
CA SER A 18 24.26 -4.35 24.70
C SER A 18 24.58 -3.72 26.07
N SER A 19 25.72 -3.05 26.26
CA SER A 19 26.03 -2.49 27.59
C SER A 19 25.33 -1.13 27.81
N ARG A 20 24.66 -0.99 28.97
CA ARG A 20 23.99 0.24 29.42
C ARG A 20 24.93 1.45 29.40
N GLY A 21 26.21 1.24 29.73
CA GLY A 21 27.24 2.27 29.72
C GLY A 21 27.53 2.82 28.31
N MET A 22 27.54 1.97 27.29
CA MET A 22 27.77 2.38 25.90
C MET A 22 26.61 3.23 25.36
N ARG A 23 25.36 2.87 25.68
CA ARG A 23 24.17 3.64 25.28
C ARG A 23 24.17 5.03 25.92
N MET A 24 24.55 5.09 27.19
CA MET A 24 24.70 6.35 27.91
C MET A 24 25.81 7.21 27.27
N PHE A 25 26.98 6.63 27.01
CA PHE A 25 28.07 7.34 26.34
C PHE A 25 27.69 7.85 24.95
N LEU A 26 26.98 7.05 24.15
CA LEU A 26 26.51 7.45 22.82
C LEU A 26 25.48 8.58 22.89
N PHE A 27 24.52 8.52 23.81
CA PHE A 27 23.53 9.59 23.98
C PHE A 27 24.19 10.92 24.36
N TRP A 28 25.05 10.91 25.38
CA TRP A 28 25.77 12.11 25.84
C TRP A 28 26.75 12.62 24.78
N GLY A 29 27.50 11.74 24.14
CA GLY A 29 28.50 12.09 23.12
C GLY A 29 27.87 12.65 21.85
N LEU A 30 26.86 11.97 21.29
CA LEU A 30 26.16 12.42 20.08
C LEU A 30 25.33 13.67 20.34
N GLY A 31 24.67 13.76 21.49
CA GLY A 31 23.89 14.93 21.89
C GLY A 31 24.78 16.17 22.00
N LEU A 32 25.84 16.10 22.82
CA LEU A 32 26.76 17.21 23.02
C LEU A 32 27.47 17.64 21.73
N PHE A 33 27.94 16.67 20.94
CA PHE A 33 28.60 16.96 19.67
C PHE A 33 27.65 17.61 18.67
N SER A 34 26.40 17.11 18.57
CA SER A 34 25.38 17.70 17.70
C SER A 34 25.03 19.12 18.13
N THR A 35 24.91 19.38 19.43
CA THR A 35 24.68 20.73 19.98
C THR A 35 25.82 21.67 19.65
N ILE A 36 27.07 21.31 19.97
CA ILE A 36 28.24 22.16 19.71
C ILE A 36 28.35 22.44 18.21
N TRP A 37 28.21 21.40 17.38
CA TRP A 37 28.36 21.54 15.94
C TRP A 37 27.26 22.40 15.32
N PHE A 38 26.02 22.25 15.77
CA PHE A 38 24.90 23.10 15.32
C PHE A 38 25.12 24.55 15.73
N LEU A 39 25.46 24.84 16.99
CA LEU A 39 25.72 26.19 17.48
C LEU A 39 26.86 26.86 16.71
N VAL A 40 28.00 26.17 16.56
CA VAL A 40 29.19 26.70 15.85
C VAL A 40 28.90 27.00 14.39
N ARG A 41 28.03 26.21 13.73
CA ARG A 41 27.77 26.36 12.29
C ARG A 41 26.64 27.32 11.99
N VAL A 42 25.59 27.33 12.82
CA VAL A 42 24.34 28.04 12.57
C VAL A 42 24.35 29.45 13.17
N ILE A 43 24.91 29.66 14.37
CA ILE A 43 24.95 31.01 14.98
C ILE A 43 25.64 32.04 14.07
N PRO A 44 26.82 31.76 13.46
CA PRO A 44 27.48 32.73 12.60
C PRO A 44 26.76 32.97 11.26
N LYS A 45 25.90 32.04 10.82
CA LYS A 45 25.13 32.14 9.57
C LYS A 45 23.86 31.27 9.64
N PRO A 46 22.71 31.83 10.07
CA PRO A 46 21.49 31.07 10.34
C PRO A 46 20.95 30.27 9.16
N SER A 47 21.17 30.73 7.92
CA SER A 47 20.74 30.01 6.72
C SER A 47 21.37 28.63 6.53
N ARG A 48 22.43 28.28 7.28
CA ARG A 48 23.03 26.93 7.25
C ARG A 48 22.17 25.86 7.90
N ALA A 49 21.15 26.22 8.66
CA ALA A 49 20.22 25.26 9.26
C ALA A 49 19.49 24.40 8.21
N SER A 50 19.34 24.90 6.97
CA SER A 50 18.72 24.16 5.86
C SER A 50 19.62 23.11 5.22
N TYR A 51 20.90 23.02 5.61
CA TYR A 51 21.81 22.04 5.03
C TYR A 51 21.45 20.62 5.52
N PRO A 52 21.54 19.58 4.65
CA PRO A 52 21.13 18.21 5.00
C PRO A 52 21.80 17.66 6.28
N CYS A 53 23.07 18.03 6.51
CA CYS A 53 23.81 17.63 7.69
C CYS A 53 23.35 18.33 8.97
N MET A 54 22.87 19.57 8.88
CA MET A 54 22.29 20.32 10.00
C MET A 54 20.87 19.86 10.29
N GLN A 55 20.09 19.53 9.27
CA GLN A 55 18.76 18.91 9.43
C GLN A 55 18.83 17.54 10.11
N THR A 56 19.93 16.80 9.94
CA THR A 56 20.17 15.54 10.66
C THR A 56 20.60 15.78 12.12
N ALA A 57 21.42 16.81 12.37
CA ALA A 57 21.91 17.13 13.71
C ALA A 57 20.85 17.81 14.60
N ALA A 58 19.93 18.58 14.02
CA ALA A 58 18.95 19.37 14.76
C ALA A 58 18.04 18.54 15.66
N PRO A 59 17.42 17.41 15.23
CA PRO A 59 16.61 16.58 16.11
C PRO A 59 17.40 16.00 17.29
N LEU A 60 18.65 15.57 17.04
CA LEU A 60 19.53 15.01 18.07
C LEU A 60 19.92 16.07 19.12
N MET A 61 20.27 17.28 18.67
CA MET A 61 20.52 18.42 19.54
C MET A 61 19.27 18.77 20.35
N SER A 62 18.12 18.94 19.71
CA SER A 62 16.87 19.35 20.36
C SER A 62 16.45 18.35 21.44
N ALA A 63 16.52 17.05 21.13
CA ALA A 63 16.23 15.99 22.10
C ALA A 63 17.20 16.04 23.29
N PHE A 64 18.49 16.24 23.05
CA PHE A 64 19.49 16.35 24.11
C PHE A 64 19.29 17.60 24.99
N VAL A 65 19.02 18.76 24.39
CA VAL A 65 18.76 20.01 25.13
C VAL A 65 17.47 19.91 25.93
N MET A 66 16.39 19.37 25.35
CA MET A 66 15.14 19.16 26.09
C MET A 66 15.31 18.16 27.24
N TYR A 67 16.12 17.12 27.06
CA TYR A 67 16.48 16.20 28.14
C TYR A 67 17.20 16.92 29.28
N LEU A 68 18.21 17.74 28.98
CA LEU A 68 18.92 18.53 29.99
C LEU A 68 17.99 19.51 30.71
N LEU A 69 17.16 20.26 29.97
CA LEU A 69 16.20 21.20 30.55
C LEU A 69 15.18 20.49 31.45
N SER A 70 14.68 19.34 31.03
CA SER A 70 13.71 18.55 31.81
C SER A 70 14.36 17.96 33.06
N PHE A 71 15.61 17.48 32.97
CA PHE A 71 16.35 16.97 34.13
C PHE A 71 16.62 18.08 35.15
N THR A 72 17.06 19.24 34.66
CA THR A 72 17.34 20.41 35.50
C THR A 72 16.05 20.94 36.11
N GLY A 73 14.95 20.96 35.35
CA GLY A 73 13.62 21.33 35.80
C GLY A 73 13.10 20.44 36.93
N VAL A 74 13.19 19.10 36.78
CA VAL A 74 12.86 18.14 37.84
C VAL A 74 13.71 18.40 39.09
N TRP A 75 15.03 18.57 38.94
CA TRP A 75 15.93 18.79 40.06
C TRP A 75 15.65 20.09 40.82
N VAL A 76 15.45 21.21 40.10
CA VAL A 76 15.12 22.51 40.69
C VAL A 76 13.75 22.45 41.37
N SER A 77 12.75 21.86 40.73
CA SER A 77 11.41 21.68 41.30
C SER A 77 11.45 20.84 42.57
N LEU A 78 12.22 19.75 42.60
CA LEU A 78 12.39 18.94 43.82
C LEU A 78 13.07 19.72 44.96
N ARG A 79 14.11 20.51 44.66
CA ARG A 79 14.76 21.37 45.67
C ARG A 79 13.80 22.41 46.23
N LYS A 80 13.06 23.09 45.35
CA LYS A 80 12.09 24.13 45.73
C LYS A 80 10.90 23.56 46.50
N LEU A 81 10.44 22.37 46.14
CA LEU A 81 9.41 21.64 46.86
C LEU A 81 9.88 21.28 48.28
N ARG A 82 11.09 20.73 48.44
CA ARG A 82 11.68 20.43 49.76
C ARG A 82 11.88 21.69 50.62
N GLU A 83 12.37 22.78 50.03
CA GLU A 83 12.51 24.08 50.71
C GLU A 83 11.16 24.65 51.14
N ALA A 84 10.14 24.54 50.29
CA ALA A 84 8.78 25.00 50.58
C ALA A 84 8.14 24.21 51.72
N PHE A 85 8.32 22.88 51.75
CA PHE A 85 7.86 22.04 52.86
C PHE A 85 8.55 22.40 54.18
N ARG A 86 9.89 22.58 54.17
CA ARG A 86 10.64 22.95 55.38
C ARG A 86 10.24 24.32 55.94
N ASN A 87 9.95 25.27 55.05
CA ASN A 87 9.65 26.66 55.42
C ASN A 87 8.14 26.98 55.42
N ARG A 88 7.26 25.97 55.29
CA ARG A 88 5.79 26.10 55.20
C ARG A 88 5.29 27.10 54.14
N LYS A 89 6.01 27.27 53.03
CA LYS A 89 5.66 28.21 51.95
C LYS A 89 4.77 27.52 50.90
N VAL A 90 3.46 27.47 51.17
CA VAL A 90 2.47 26.73 50.37
C VAL A 90 2.48 27.11 48.88
N VAL A 91 2.50 28.40 48.54
CA VAL A 91 2.48 28.87 47.13
C VAL A 91 3.68 28.38 46.33
N ILE A 92 4.89 28.46 46.92
CA ILE A 92 6.12 27.98 46.27
C ILE A 92 6.08 26.46 46.12
N GLY A 93 5.49 25.75 47.10
CA GLY A 93 5.29 24.31 47.03
C GLY A 93 4.39 23.89 45.86
N VAL A 94 3.26 24.59 45.64
CA VAL A 94 2.34 24.32 44.54
C VAL A 94 3.00 24.56 43.18
N VAL A 95 3.70 25.69 43.01
CA VAL A 95 4.41 25.99 41.75
C VAL A 95 5.52 24.98 41.48
N ALA A 96 6.29 24.61 42.51
CA ALA A 96 7.34 23.61 42.39
C ALA A 96 6.77 22.21 42.06
N PHE A 97 5.62 21.85 42.63
CA PHE A 97 4.94 20.60 42.31
C PHE A 97 4.40 20.58 40.87
N ALA A 98 3.77 21.66 40.41
CA ALA A 98 3.34 21.80 39.02
C ALA A 98 4.52 21.69 38.04
N GLY A 99 5.64 22.35 38.35
CA GLY A 99 6.88 22.21 37.59
C GLY A 99 7.43 20.78 37.61
N LEU A 100 7.39 20.10 38.77
CA LEU A 100 7.81 18.70 38.88
C LEU A 100 6.96 17.78 37.99
N CYS A 101 5.64 17.95 38.00
CA CYS A 101 4.73 17.19 37.14
C CYS A 101 5.01 17.46 35.66
N PHE A 102 5.18 18.72 35.27
CA PHE A 102 5.43 19.12 33.88
C PHE A 102 6.76 18.58 33.33
N PHE A 103 7.87 18.75 34.07
CA PHE A 103 9.16 18.23 33.64
C PHE A 103 9.29 16.71 33.83
N GLY A 104 8.54 16.15 34.78
CA GLY A 104 8.42 14.71 34.99
C GLY A 104 7.68 14.01 33.84
N THR A 105 6.57 14.57 33.36
CA THR A 105 5.87 14.04 32.19
C THR A 105 6.72 14.15 30.93
N LEU A 106 7.42 15.26 30.71
CA LEU A 106 8.39 15.41 29.61
C LEU A 106 9.52 14.35 29.62
N MET A 107 9.90 13.84 30.80
CA MET A 107 10.87 12.75 30.94
C MET A 107 10.28 11.35 30.73
N LEU A 108 8.96 11.20 30.90
CA LEU A 108 8.22 9.95 30.69
C LEU A 108 7.73 9.78 29.26
N VAL A 109 7.64 10.87 28.48
CA VAL A 109 7.43 10.80 27.04
C VAL A 109 8.67 10.17 26.42
N GLU A 110 8.60 8.88 26.08
CA GLU A 110 9.65 8.25 25.29
C GLU A 110 9.89 9.06 24.01
N ASN A 111 11.15 9.46 23.79
CA ASN A 111 11.63 10.12 22.58
C ASN A 111 11.37 9.22 21.37
N SER A 112 10.16 9.19 20.83
CA SER A 112 9.97 8.82 19.44
C SER A 112 10.33 10.05 18.63
N THR A 113 11.47 9.99 17.95
CA THR A 113 11.84 10.93 16.89
C THR A 113 10.71 11.10 15.85
N GLU A 114 9.79 10.12 15.78
CA GLU A 114 8.53 10.17 15.04
C GLU A 114 7.56 11.24 15.57
N LEU A 115 7.36 11.39 16.89
CA LEU A 115 6.45 12.39 17.46
C LEU A 115 6.95 13.82 17.20
N LEU A 116 8.26 14.05 17.35
CA LEU A 116 8.88 15.35 17.06
C LEU A 116 8.84 15.67 15.55
N ALA A 117 9.05 14.67 14.69
CA ALA A 117 8.89 14.84 13.25
C ALA A 117 7.43 15.17 12.90
N GLN A 118 6.45 14.52 13.55
CA GLN A 118 5.01 14.75 13.34
C GLN A 118 4.55 16.14 13.79
N THR A 119 5.11 16.68 14.88
CA THR A 119 4.67 17.95 15.47
C THR A 119 5.39 19.20 14.96
N VAL A 120 6.64 19.09 14.49
CA VAL A 120 7.48 20.27 14.22
C VAL A 120 7.75 20.52 12.73
N LEU A 121 7.72 19.48 11.89
CA LEU A 121 7.95 19.64 10.45
C LEU A 121 6.61 19.79 9.72
N PRO A 122 6.44 20.83 8.87
CA PRO A 122 5.26 20.93 8.02
C PRO A 122 5.15 19.64 7.20
N VAL A 123 3.95 19.06 7.17
CA VAL A 123 3.65 17.92 6.31
C VAL A 123 3.82 18.42 4.88
N ARG A 124 4.90 17.99 4.24
CA ARG A 124 5.15 18.29 2.84
C ARG A 124 4.30 17.33 2.00
N GLU A 125 3.65 17.86 0.98
CA GLU A 125 3.01 17.03 -0.03
C GLU A 125 4.06 16.13 -0.70
N PRO A 126 3.78 14.82 -0.81
CA PRO A 126 4.64 13.90 -1.56
C PRO A 126 4.87 14.35 -3.00
N ARG A 127 6.05 14.07 -3.51
CA ARG A 127 6.39 14.39 -4.90
C ARG A 127 6.02 13.23 -5.80
N MET A 128 5.03 13.40 -6.66
CA MET A 128 4.75 12.46 -7.74
C MET A 128 5.72 12.68 -8.92
N ALA A 129 6.00 11.63 -9.67
CA ALA A 129 6.75 11.68 -10.93
C ALA A 129 5.94 12.35 -12.04
N TRP A 130 4.62 12.29 -11.95
CA TRP A 130 3.71 12.95 -12.87
C TRP A 130 2.86 14.04 -12.20
N GLY A 131 2.42 15.01 -13.00
CA GLY A 131 1.67 16.17 -12.53
C GLY A 131 0.17 15.92 -12.39
N LYS A 132 -0.46 16.68 -11.47
CA LYS A 132 -1.91 16.73 -11.31
C LYS A 132 -2.62 17.22 -12.57
N ASN A 133 -3.75 16.59 -12.87
CA ASN A 133 -4.61 16.91 -14.00
C ASN A 133 -3.94 17.04 -15.38
N ASN A 134 -2.85 16.32 -15.57
CA ASN A 134 -2.11 16.24 -16.82
C ASN A 134 -2.20 14.80 -17.36
N PRO A 135 -3.34 14.35 -17.91
CA PRO A 135 -3.50 12.95 -18.28
C PRO A 135 -2.52 12.52 -19.38
N VAL A 136 -1.95 11.31 -19.24
CA VAL A 136 -1.03 10.70 -20.21
C VAL A 136 -1.35 9.22 -20.40
N GLY A 137 -1.05 8.69 -21.59
CA GLY A 137 -1.41 7.33 -21.98
C GLY A 137 -2.82 7.23 -22.55
N GLU A 138 -3.21 5.99 -22.85
CA GLU A 138 -4.46 5.61 -23.48
C GLU A 138 -5.34 4.85 -22.48
N ALA A 139 -6.47 5.47 -22.15
CA ALA A 139 -7.41 4.97 -21.17
C ALA A 139 -8.12 3.68 -21.64
N LYS A 140 -8.28 2.70 -20.74
CA LYS A 140 -8.89 1.38 -21.05
C LYS A 140 -10.23 1.18 -20.33
N GLY A 141 -11.00 0.18 -20.78
CA GLY A 141 -12.31 -0.21 -20.22
C GLY A 141 -13.51 0.16 -21.10
N ILE A 142 -14.69 -0.34 -20.69
CA ILE A 142 -16.00 -0.01 -21.31
C ILE A 142 -16.23 1.50 -21.29
N TYR A 143 -15.90 2.13 -20.15
CA TYR A 143 -15.75 3.56 -20.01
C TYR A 143 -14.27 3.87 -19.82
N PRO A 144 -13.57 4.40 -20.84
CA PRO A 144 -12.13 4.56 -20.81
C PRO A 144 -11.63 5.36 -19.60
N GLY A 145 -10.77 4.75 -18.78
CA GLY A 145 -10.13 5.40 -17.63
C GLY A 145 -11.03 5.55 -16.41
N ARG A 146 -12.19 4.87 -16.40
CA ARG A 146 -13.10 4.88 -15.25
C ARG A 146 -12.51 4.08 -14.09
N VAL A 147 -12.50 4.71 -12.92
CA VAL A 147 -12.28 4.05 -11.64
C VAL A 147 -13.53 4.30 -10.79
N VAL A 148 -14.19 3.22 -10.39
CA VAL A 148 -15.33 3.30 -9.47
C VAL A 148 -14.83 3.17 -8.05
N TRP A 149 -15.31 4.05 -7.17
CA TRP A 149 -15.10 4.00 -5.74
C TRP A 149 -16.44 3.86 -5.05
N THR A 150 -16.73 2.66 -4.54
CA THR A 150 -17.88 2.42 -3.66
C THR A 150 -17.44 2.51 -2.21
N HIS A 151 -18.27 3.14 -1.38
CA HIS A 151 -18.00 3.40 0.03
C HIS A 151 -19.25 3.12 0.87
N ALA A 152 -19.12 2.20 1.82
CA ALA A 152 -20.20 1.80 2.72
C ALA A 152 -19.77 2.03 4.18
N PRO A 153 -19.90 3.25 4.72
CA PRO A 153 -19.51 3.54 6.11
C PRO A 153 -20.12 2.53 7.10
N GLY A 154 -19.28 1.94 7.94
CA GLY A 154 -19.70 0.91 8.90
C GLY A 154 -19.62 -0.53 8.38
N ALA A 155 -19.23 -0.75 7.12
CA ALA A 155 -18.94 -2.09 6.60
C ALA A 155 -17.80 -2.78 7.36
N ALA A 156 -16.88 -2.00 7.93
CA ALA A 156 -15.78 -2.43 8.77
C ALA A 156 -15.73 -1.56 10.04
N THR A 157 -15.70 -2.18 11.22
CA THR A 157 -15.79 -1.49 12.53
C THR A 157 -14.75 -1.95 13.55
N TRP A 158 -13.76 -2.74 13.13
CA TRP A 158 -12.76 -3.32 14.03
C TRP A 158 -12.02 -2.28 14.88
N GLU A 159 -11.82 -2.61 16.15
CA GLU A 159 -10.98 -1.85 17.08
C GLU A 159 -9.76 -2.67 17.49
N LYS A 160 -8.61 -2.00 17.51
CA LYS A 160 -7.33 -2.64 17.82
C LYS A 160 -7.35 -3.29 19.21
N GLY A 161 -6.95 -4.56 19.26
CA GLY A 161 -6.85 -5.35 20.49
C GLY A 161 -8.10 -6.18 20.83
N ASP A 162 -9.17 -6.12 20.04
CA ASP A 162 -10.36 -6.96 20.22
C ASP A 162 -10.51 -7.99 19.10
N GLY A 163 -9.74 -9.08 19.20
CA GLY A 163 -9.72 -10.16 18.20
C GLY A 163 -9.15 -9.73 16.85
N PHE A 164 -9.40 -10.54 15.83
CA PHE A 164 -8.90 -10.32 14.48
C PHE A 164 -9.86 -9.47 13.65
N TRP A 165 -9.30 -8.55 12.87
CA TRP A 165 -10.03 -7.59 12.05
C TRP A 165 -10.97 -8.21 11.01
N PHE A 166 -10.75 -9.46 10.60
CA PHE A 166 -11.53 -10.14 9.56
C PHE A 166 -12.73 -10.95 10.11
N GLU A 167 -12.91 -11.00 11.44
CA GLU A 167 -14.05 -11.72 12.04
C GLU A 167 -15.40 -11.09 11.63
N ASP A 168 -16.45 -11.91 11.56
CA ASP A 168 -17.79 -11.48 11.14
C ASP A 168 -18.39 -10.39 12.04
N ARG A 169 -18.02 -10.35 13.33
CA ARG A 169 -18.51 -9.29 14.24
C ARG A 169 -17.99 -7.90 13.91
N TRP A 170 -16.92 -7.80 13.12
CA TRP A 170 -16.29 -6.53 12.73
C TRP A 170 -16.59 -6.13 11.28
N ASN A 171 -17.24 -7.00 10.51
CA ASN A 171 -17.43 -6.79 9.08
C ASN A 171 -18.84 -7.17 8.66
N ASN A 172 -19.50 -6.28 7.93
CA ASN A 172 -20.84 -6.53 7.43
C ASN A 172 -20.79 -7.17 6.02
N GLN A 173 -21.22 -8.43 5.91
CA GLN A 173 -21.24 -9.13 4.63
C GLN A 173 -22.18 -8.49 3.60
N ALA A 174 -23.35 -7.97 4.01
CA ALA A 174 -24.28 -7.35 3.09
C ALA A 174 -23.74 -6.02 2.53
N ASP A 175 -22.93 -5.31 3.32
CA ASP A 175 -22.23 -4.11 2.84
C ASP A 175 -21.09 -4.49 1.87
N ALA A 176 -20.36 -5.57 2.13
CA ALA A 176 -19.36 -6.10 1.17
C ALA A 176 -20.00 -6.51 -0.16
N ASP A 177 -21.16 -7.18 -0.11
CA ASP A 177 -21.94 -7.55 -1.30
C ASP A 177 -22.41 -6.29 -2.05
N TRP A 178 -22.86 -5.26 -1.33
CA TRP A 178 -23.26 -3.96 -1.93
C TRP A 178 -22.08 -3.26 -2.60
N LEU A 179 -20.91 -3.18 -1.93
CA LEU A 179 -19.70 -2.55 -2.44
C LEU A 179 -19.33 -3.15 -3.80
N LEU A 180 -19.34 -4.48 -3.91
CA LEU A 180 -19.03 -5.15 -5.17
C LEU A 180 -20.10 -4.92 -6.23
N ASN A 181 -21.38 -5.15 -5.91
CA ASN A 181 -22.44 -5.05 -6.91
C ASN A 181 -22.53 -3.64 -7.49
N GLN A 182 -22.48 -2.60 -6.64
CA GLN A 182 -22.48 -1.21 -7.12
C GLN A 182 -21.23 -0.88 -7.93
N SER A 183 -20.08 -1.43 -7.59
CA SER A 183 -18.86 -1.27 -8.37
C SER A 183 -19.02 -1.82 -9.78
N LEU A 184 -19.57 -3.04 -9.92
CA LEU A 184 -19.78 -3.67 -11.23
C LEU A 184 -20.82 -2.90 -12.06
N LEU A 185 -21.97 -2.55 -11.48
CA LEU A 185 -23.03 -1.81 -12.16
C LEU A 185 -22.53 -0.46 -12.68
N SER A 186 -21.79 0.27 -11.86
CA SER A 186 -21.25 1.59 -12.22
C SER A 186 -20.10 1.51 -13.24
N LEU A 187 -19.25 0.48 -13.10
CA LEU A 187 -18.13 0.26 -14.02
C LEU A 187 -18.62 -0.07 -15.44
N THR A 188 -19.73 -0.80 -15.56
CA THR A 188 -20.30 -1.20 -16.86
C THR A 188 -21.43 -0.30 -17.34
N GLY A 189 -21.97 0.58 -16.48
CA GLY A 189 -23.17 1.39 -16.78
C GLY A 189 -24.47 0.59 -16.87
N GLU A 190 -24.47 -0.66 -16.36
CA GLU A 190 -25.62 -1.56 -16.42
C GLU A 190 -26.50 -1.40 -15.18
N LYS A 191 -27.76 -1.86 -15.27
CA LYS A 191 -28.73 -1.77 -14.17
C LYS A 191 -28.98 -3.07 -13.43
N LYS A 192 -28.36 -4.16 -13.89
CA LYS A 192 -28.52 -5.52 -13.35
C LYS A 192 -27.17 -6.23 -13.33
N GLU A 193 -26.89 -6.98 -12.29
CA GLU A 193 -25.63 -7.65 -11.99
C GLU A 193 -25.25 -8.64 -13.12
N LYS A 194 -26.21 -9.45 -13.56
CA LYS A 194 -26.03 -10.36 -14.69
C LYS A 194 -25.70 -9.64 -16.00
N ALA A 195 -26.24 -8.44 -16.22
CA ALA A 195 -25.93 -7.64 -17.39
C ALA A 195 -24.52 -7.04 -17.28
N ALA A 196 -24.11 -6.59 -16.09
CA ALA A 196 -22.76 -6.10 -15.83
C ALA A 196 -21.69 -7.16 -16.15
N TRP A 197 -21.82 -8.38 -15.62
CA TRP A 197 -20.89 -9.47 -15.95
C TRP A 197 -20.86 -9.79 -17.44
N LYS A 198 -22.02 -9.86 -18.08
CA LYS A 198 -22.10 -10.07 -19.53
C LYS A 198 -21.34 -8.99 -20.30
N SER A 199 -21.47 -7.73 -19.91
CA SER A 199 -20.79 -6.59 -20.54
C SER A 199 -19.27 -6.63 -20.31
N LEU A 200 -18.80 -7.03 -19.12
CA LEU A 200 -17.37 -7.26 -18.86
C LEU A 200 -16.80 -8.35 -19.79
N PHE A 201 -17.45 -9.52 -19.86
CA PHE A 201 -17.00 -10.60 -20.75
C PHE A 201 -17.04 -10.21 -22.22
N LEU A 202 -18.10 -9.52 -22.66
CA LEU A 202 -18.23 -9.04 -24.04
C LEU A 202 -17.09 -8.09 -24.42
N TYR A 203 -16.82 -7.11 -23.55
CA TYR A 203 -15.75 -6.15 -23.77
C TYR A 203 -14.40 -6.87 -23.83
N PHE A 204 -14.08 -7.70 -22.82
CA PHE A 204 -12.82 -8.41 -22.76
C PHE A 204 -12.59 -9.29 -23.99
N ASN A 205 -13.58 -10.11 -24.37
CA ASN A 205 -13.47 -10.99 -25.52
C ASN A 205 -13.31 -10.22 -26.84
N GLN A 206 -13.95 -9.06 -26.96
CA GLN A 206 -13.78 -8.20 -28.13
C GLN A 206 -12.36 -7.64 -28.21
N GLN A 207 -11.79 -7.16 -27.10
CA GLN A 207 -10.42 -6.63 -27.07
C GLN A 207 -9.36 -7.71 -27.30
N HIS A 208 -9.66 -8.97 -27.00
CA HIS A 208 -8.74 -10.11 -27.15
C HIS A 208 -8.95 -10.91 -28.44
N GLY A 209 -9.68 -10.38 -29.43
CA GLY A 209 -9.91 -11.08 -30.69
C GLY A 209 -10.76 -12.36 -30.59
N ARG A 210 -11.43 -12.58 -29.46
CA ARG A 210 -12.29 -13.75 -29.18
C ARG A 210 -13.74 -13.54 -29.65
N GLY A 211 -14.00 -12.41 -30.32
CA GLY A 211 -15.29 -12.00 -30.87
C GLY A 211 -16.22 -11.33 -29.85
N LYS A 212 -17.34 -10.76 -30.33
CA LYS A 212 -18.37 -10.12 -29.50
C LYS A 212 -19.26 -11.16 -28.81
N ARG A 213 -18.74 -11.84 -27.80
CA ARG A 213 -19.45 -12.88 -27.03
C ARG A 213 -19.21 -12.77 -25.53
N GLY A 214 -20.16 -13.27 -24.75
CA GLY A 214 -19.98 -13.45 -23.30
C GLY A 214 -19.12 -14.67 -22.97
N TYR A 215 -19.10 -14.99 -21.68
CA TYR A 215 -18.53 -16.21 -21.12
C TYR A 215 -19.06 -17.47 -21.83
N LYS A 216 -18.17 -18.42 -22.10
CA LYS A 216 -18.50 -19.77 -22.61
C LYS A 216 -18.21 -20.81 -21.54
N LYS A 217 -19.08 -21.82 -21.47
CA LYS A 217 -18.91 -22.96 -20.57
C LYS A 217 -17.54 -23.61 -20.80
N GLY A 218 -16.81 -23.84 -19.71
CA GLY A 218 -15.48 -24.45 -19.71
C GLY A 218 -14.32 -23.44 -19.75
N GLU A 219 -14.61 -22.15 -19.91
CA GLU A 219 -13.58 -21.11 -19.73
C GLU A 219 -13.26 -20.90 -18.25
N ARG A 220 -11.99 -20.71 -17.93
CA ARG A 220 -11.48 -20.63 -16.55
C ARG A 220 -11.24 -19.19 -16.10
N ILE A 221 -11.53 -18.91 -14.83
CA ILE A 221 -11.27 -17.62 -14.20
C ILE A 221 -10.34 -17.82 -13.00
N ALA A 222 -9.25 -17.06 -12.95
CA ALA A 222 -8.40 -17.03 -11.77
C ALA A 222 -8.40 -15.64 -11.09
N ILE A 223 -8.59 -15.64 -9.78
CA ILE A 223 -8.71 -14.46 -8.92
C ILE A 223 -7.46 -14.38 -8.06
N LYS A 224 -6.54 -13.46 -8.39
CA LYS A 224 -5.34 -13.21 -7.59
C LYS A 224 -5.71 -12.34 -6.40
N ILE A 225 -5.81 -12.95 -5.22
CA ILE A 225 -5.98 -12.24 -3.95
C ILE A 225 -4.61 -11.94 -3.34
N ASN A 226 -4.51 -10.95 -2.45
CA ASN A 226 -3.26 -10.61 -1.79
C ASN A 226 -3.18 -11.23 -0.38
N GLN A 227 -2.27 -12.20 -0.21
CA GLN A 227 -1.96 -12.86 1.06
C GLN A 227 -0.49 -12.60 1.47
N ASN A 228 0.09 -11.46 1.05
CA ASN A 228 1.53 -11.19 1.14
C ASN A 228 2.12 -11.38 2.56
N ASN A 229 1.31 -11.25 3.60
CA ASN A 229 1.74 -11.31 4.99
C ASN A 229 1.46 -12.66 5.68
N THR A 230 1.11 -13.71 4.96
CA THR A 230 0.85 -15.03 5.54
C THR A 230 2.08 -15.94 5.50
N PHE A 231 2.22 -16.77 6.55
CA PHE A 231 3.34 -17.71 6.74
C PHE A 231 2.88 -19.16 6.99
N SER A 232 1.57 -19.38 7.10
CA SER A 232 0.91 -20.67 7.31
C SER A 232 -0.58 -20.56 6.97
N HIS A 233 -1.31 -21.68 6.94
CA HIS A 233 -2.77 -21.68 6.89
C HIS A 233 -3.43 -21.11 8.16
N GLU A 234 -2.72 -21.08 9.29
CA GLU A 234 -3.23 -20.47 10.51
C GLU A 234 -3.48 -18.97 10.32
N ASP A 235 -4.55 -18.50 10.96
CA ASP A 235 -4.91 -17.09 10.92
C ASP A 235 -3.92 -16.23 11.71
N CYS A 236 -3.73 -14.99 11.25
CA CYS A 236 -2.84 -14.03 11.90
C CYS A 236 -3.40 -12.62 11.78
N GLU A 237 -2.92 -11.71 12.63
CA GLU A 237 -3.39 -10.33 12.69
C GLU A 237 -3.12 -9.52 11.40
N GLN A 238 -2.26 -10.02 10.51
CA GLN A 238 -1.81 -9.27 9.35
C GLN A 238 -2.98 -8.93 8.41
N LEU A 239 -3.04 -7.69 7.95
CA LEU A 239 -4.02 -7.30 6.93
C LEU A 239 -3.71 -8.04 5.63
N ASN A 240 -4.67 -8.81 5.11
CA ASN A 240 -4.60 -9.54 3.84
C ASN A 240 -5.95 -9.38 3.14
N ALA A 241 -6.21 -10.11 2.05
CA ALA A 241 -7.50 -10.06 1.38
C ALA A 241 -8.63 -10.37 2.38
N SER A 242 -9.67 -9.53 2.39
CA SER A 242 -10.79 -9.73 3.30
C SER A 242 -11.61 -10.96 2.89
N PRO A 243 -11.99 -11.84 3.85
CA PRO A 243 -12.91 -12.93 3.57
C PRO A 243 -14.25 -12.43 3.01
N HIS A 244 -14.70 -11.25 3.44
CA HIS A 244 -15.99 -10.67 3.10
C HIS A 244 -16.08 -10.20 1.65
N LEU A 245 -15.09 -9.45 1.15
CA LEU A 245 -15.08 -9.06 -0.28
C LEU A 245 -14.72 -10.24 -1.19
N THR A 246 -13.89 -11.18 -0.72
CA THR A 246 -13.62 -12.40 -1.49
C THR A 246 -14.91 -13.20 -1.68
N LEU A 247 -15.70 -13.40 -0.62
CA LEU A 247 -16.99 -14.07 -0.71
C LEU A 247 -17.99 -13.29 -1.58
N ALA A 248 -18.06 -11.97 -1.45
CA ALA A 248 -18.90 -11.13 -2.31
C ALA A 248 -18.56 -11.34 -3.80
N LEU A 249 -17.26 -11.39 -4.14
CA LEU A 249 -16.79 -11.63 -5.50
C LEU A 249 -17.22 -12.99 -6.02
N LEU A 250 -17.09 -14.04 -5.21
CA LEU A 250 -17.54 -15.38 -5.57
C LEU A 250 -19.06 -15.43 -5.76
N ARG A 251 -19.85 -14.84 -4.85
CA ARG A 251 -21.31 -14.72 -4.98
C ARG A 251 -21.71 -14.09 -6.30
N SER A 252 -21.14 -12.92 -6.61
CA SER A 252 -21.47 -12.20 -7.83
C SER A 252 -21.06 -12.98 -9.08
N LEU A 253 -19.85 -13.56 -9.09
CA LEU A 253 -19.34 -14.29 -10.25
C LEU A 253 -20.13 -15.59 -10.54
N VAL A 254 -20.49 -16.35 -9.49
CA VAL A 254 -21.24 -17.60 -9.61
C VAL A 254 -22.71 -17.32 -9.93
N ASN A 255 -23.38 -16.48 -9.14
CA ASN A 255 -24.82 -16.29 -9.23
C ASN A 255 -25.22 -15.37 -10.40
N ASP A 256 -24.47 -14.29 -10.63
CA ASP A 256 -24.80 -13.30 -11.65
C ASP A 256 -23.96 -13.48 -12.92
N GLY A 257 -22.67 -13.77 -12.77
CA GLY A 257 -21.77 -14.09 -13.87
C GLY A 257 -22.04 -15.46 -14.51
N GLY A 258 -22.71 -16.36 -13.79
CA GLY A 258 -23.07 -17.70 -14.27
C GLY A 258 -21.86 -18.60 -14.49
N VAL A 259 -20.74 -18.32 -13.80
CA VAL A 259 -19.51 -19.10 -13.90
C VAL A 259 -19.60 -20.30 -12.96
N PRO A 260 -19.44 -21.54 -13.46
CA PRO A 260 -19.42 -22.72 -12.59
C PRO A 260 -18.27 -22.65 -11.57
N GLN A 261 -18.53 -23.08 -10.34
CA GLN A 261 -17.56 -22.99 -9.23
C GLN A 261 -16.23 -23.67 -9.59
N GLU A 262 -16.29 -24.82 -10.25
CA GLU A 262 -15.13 -25.62 -10.67
C GLU A 262 -14.27 -24.95 -11.74
N GLN A 263 -14.73 -23.84 -12.33
CA GLN A 263 -13.97 -23.03 -13.28
C GLN A 263 -13.34 -21.80 -12.63
N ILE A 264 -13.51 -21.61 -11.32
CA ILE A 264 -12.98 -20.48 -10.57
C ILE A 264 -11.82 -20.97 -9.69
N THR A 265 -10.69 -20.29 -9.80
CA THR A 265 -9.54 -20.48 -8.91
C THR A 265 -9.28 -19.19 -8.13
N VAL A 266 -9.43 -19.22 -6.81
CA VAL A 266 -8.97 -18.14 -5.91
C VAL A 266 -7.55 -18.47 -5.49
N PHE A 267 -6.59 -17.58 -5.73
CA PHE A 267 -5.20 -17.90 -5.49
C PHE A 267 -4.33 -16.78 -4.94
N ASP A 268 -3.32 -17.18 -4.16
CA ASP A 268 -2.05 -16.49 -4.03
C ASP A 268 -0.92 -17.54 -4.11
N ALA A 269 -0.34 -17.70 -5.30
CA ALA A 269 0.57 -18.79 -5.61
C ALA A 269 1.81 -18.83 -4.71
N SER A 270 2.25 -17.68 -4.20
CA SER A 270 3.47 -17.53 -3.41
C SER A 270 3.27 -17.54 -1.89
N ARG A 271 2.02 -17.53 -1.43
CA ARG A 271 1.64 -17.36 -0.02
C ARG A 271 0.61 -18.40 0.38
N PHE A 272 0.15 -18.35 1.63
CA PHE A 272 -0.85 -19.26 2.18
C PHE A 272 -2.22 -18.59 2.17
N ILE A 273 -3.26 -19.35 1.80
CA ILE A 273 -4.64 -18.93 2.01
C ILE A 273 -5.05 -19.32 3.44
N THR A 274 -5.29 -18.32 4.30
CA THR A 274 -5.58 -18.57 5.72
C THR A 274 -6.91 -19.26 5.95
N LYS A 275 -7.07 -19.85 7.14
CA LYS A 275 -8.27 -20.57 7.59
C LYS A 275 -9.51 -19.70 7.51
N ALA A 276 -9.48 -18.47 8.01
CA ALA A 276 -10.62 -17.56 7.98
C ALA A 276 -11.13 -17.27 6.56
N LEU A 277 -10.22 -17.02 5.60
CA LEU A 277 -10.64 -16.77 4.21
C LEU A 277 -11.21 -18.03 3.57
N TYR A 278 -10.50 -19.15 3.69
CA TYR A 278 -10.92 -20.42 3.10
C TYR A 278 -12.26 -20.87 3.67
N ASP A 279 -12.40 -20.96 4.99
CA ASP A 279 -13.61 -21.51 5.62
C ASP A 279 -14.84 -20.68 5.25
N LYS A 280 -14.73 -19.34 5.28
CA LYS A 280 -15.84 -18.46 4.93
C LYS A 280 -16.28 -18.63 3.47
N CYS A 281 -15.33 -18.72 2.54
CA CYS A 281 -15.63 -18.82 1.11
C CYS A 281 -16.06 -20.24 0.72
N HIS A 282 -15.35 -21.26 1.22
CA HIS A 282 -15.58 -22.67 0.94
C HIS A 282 -16.90 -23.18 1.53
N ALA A 283 -17.38 -22.59 2.64
CA ALA A 283 -18.68 -22.93 3.20
C ALA A 283 -19.85 -22.69 2.23
N GLU A 284 -19.76 -21.68 1.37
CA GLU A 284 -20.78 -21.39 0.35
C GLU A 284 -20.41 -21.92 -1.04
N PHE A 285 -19.11 -21.90 -1.37
CA PHE A 285 -18.60 -22.31 -2.69
C PHE A 285 -17.55 -23.42 -2.57
N PRO A 286 -17.95 -24.66 -2.22
CA PRO A 286 -17.03 -25.78 -2.06
C PRO A 286 -16.44 -26.29 -3.37
N GLY A 287 -17.03 -25.94 -4.52
CA GLY A 287 -16.52 -26.31 -5.84
C GLY A 287 -15.39 -25.40 -6.35
N VAL A 288 -15.14 -24.26 -5.70
CA VAL A 288 -14.07 -23.31 -6.08
C VAL A 288 -12.71 -23.89 -5.70
N VAL A 289 -11.72 -23.74 -6.58
CA VAL A 289 -10.34 -24.14 -6.28
C VAL A 289 -9.66 -23.02 -5.49
N TYR A 290 -9.25 -23.32 -4.26
CA TYR A 290 -8.41 -22.42 -3.44
C TYR A 290 -6.96 -22.87 -3.58
N LEU A 291 -6.15 -22.07 -4.25
CA LEU A 291 -4.77 -22.42 -4.62
C LEU A 291 -3.75 -21.53 -3.92
N ASP A 292 -2.76 -22.15 -3.29
CA ASP A 292 -1.73 -21.44 -2.55
C ASP A 292 -0.36 -22.15 -2.67
N ASN A 293 0.68 -21.64 -2.00
CA ASN A 293 2.04 -22.12 -2.21
C ASN A 293 2.36 -23.53 -1.65
N GLU A 294 1.50 -24.08 -0.80
CA GLU A 294 1.76 -25.32 -0.05
C GLU A 294 0.71 -26.39 -0.37
N GLY A 295 -0.55 -25.99 -0.54
CA GLY A 295 -1.67 -26.92 -0.56
C GLY A 295 -1.88 -27.61 0.79
N GLY A 296 -2.89 -28.48 0.86
CA GLY A 296 -3.30 -29.14 2.10
C GLY A 296 -4.41 -28.38 2.82
N ASN A 297 -5.04 -29.01 3.83
CA ASN A 297 -6.22 -28.46 4.52
C ASN A 297 -7.32 -27.97 3.55
N GLY A 298 -7.50 -28.68 2.42
CA GLY A 298 -8.46 -28.32 1.37
C GLY A 298 -7.97 -27.31 0.32
N ARG A 299 -6.75 -26.78 0.42
CA ARG A 299 -6.11 -25.98 -0.63
C ARG A 299 -5.33 -26.85 -1.60
N THR A 300 -5.24 -26.37 -2.83
CA THR A 300 -4.43 -26.94 -3.91
C THR A 300 -3.06 -26.27 -3.92
N GLN A 301 -2.00 -27.06 -4.09
CA GLN A 301 -0.64 -26.52 -4.20
C GLN A 301 -0.41 -25.90 -5.58
N SER A 302 0.18 -24.70 -5.60
CA SER A 302 0.61 -23.99 -6.79
C SER A 302 1.72 -24.73 -7.52
N THR A 303 1.68 -24.67 -8.85
CA THR A 303 2.75 -25.12 -9.73
C THR A 303 3.12 -23.99 -10.70
N TYR A 304 4.35 -24.05 -11.23
CA TYR A 304 4.92 -22.95 -12.01
C TYR A 304 5.48 -23.44 -13.34
N THR A 305 5.36 -22.60 -14.36
CA THR A 305 6.12 -22.75 -15.60
C THR A 305 7.34 -21.84 -15.50
N ALA A 306 8.53 -22.42 -15.56
CA ALA A 306 9.80 -21.69 -15.51
C ALA A 306 9.96 -20.76 -16.73
N ASP A 307 10.66 -19.65 -16.53
CA ASP A 307 10.99 -18.66 -17.57
C ASP A 307 9.79 -18.10 -18.35
N ALA A 308 8.59 -18.16 -17.77
CA ALA A 308 7.37 -17.64 -18.36
C ALA A 308 7.33 -16.10 -18.42
N ILE A 309 8.12 -15.39 -17.60
CA ILE A 309 8.34 -13.95 -17.71
C ILE A 309 9.85 -13.63 -17.77
N PRO A 310 10.44 -13.54 -18.97
CA PRO A 310 11.87 -13.25 -19.12
C PRO A 310 12.27 -11.78 -18.85
N TYR A 311 11.29 -10.88 -18.77
CA TYR A 311 11.44 -9.43 -18.54
C TYR A 311 12.08 -8.64 -19.68
N SER A 312 11.64 -7.40 -19.87
CA SER A 312 12.08 -6.48 -20.93
C SER A 312 13.55 -6.07 -20.82
N ALA A 313 14.12 -6.12 -19.61
CA ALA A 313 15.52 -5.82 -19.34
C ALA A 313 16.19 -6.97 -18.59
N ASP A 314 17.53 -6.95 -18.50
CA ASP A 314 18.22 -7.85 -17.56
C ASP A 314 17.81 -7.51 -16.12
N ASN A 315 16.95 -8.35 -15.57
CA ASN A 315 16.42 -8.21 -14.22
C ASN A 315 17.18 -9.08 -13.20
N GLY A 316 18.37 -9.55 -13.56
CA GLY A 316 19.23 -10.37 -12.72
C GLY A 316 18.54 -11.66 -12.26
N ARG A 317 18.58 -11.92 -10.95
CA ARG A 317 18.02 -13.13 -10.30
C ARG A 317 16.56 -12.98 -9.87
N LEU A 318 15.82 -12.04 -10.47
CA LEU A 318 14.39 -11.95 -10.22
C LEU A 318 13.70 -13.23 -10.71
N ALA A 319 12.71 -13.70 -9.95
CA ALA A 319 11.89 -14.86 -10.27
C ALA A 319 11.27 -14.73 -11.66
N ARG A 320 11.35 -15.79 -12.49
CA ARG A 320 10.89 -15.79 -13.89
C ARG A 320 9.78 -16.81 -14.14
N GLY A 321 9.50 -17.69 -13.19
CA GLY A 321 8.40 -18.62 -13.30
C GLY A 321 7.07 -17.94 -13.00
N LEU A 322 6.00 -18.34 -13.70
CA LEU A 322 4.64 -17.89 -13.44
C LEU A 322 3.75 -19.07 -13.02
N ALA A 323 2.82 -18.82 -12.12
CA ALA A 323 1.88 -19.83 -11.65
C ALA A 323 1.00 -20.34 -12.79
N ASN A 324 0.90 -21.66 -12.93
CA ASN A 324 0.18 -22.31 -14.02
C ASN A 324 -1.30 -21.92 -14.05
N CYS A 325 -1.93 -21.71 -12.89
CA CYS A 325 -3.33 -21.26 -12.84
C CYS A 325 -3.55 -19.89 -13.49
N ALA A 326 -2.55 -19.00 -13.52
CA ALA A 326 -2.64 -17.72 -14.22
C ALA A 326 -2.42 -17.87 -15.74
N LEU A 327 -1.52 -18.78 -16.14
CA LEU A 327 -1.27 -19.10 -17.54
C LEU A 327 -2.49 -19.79 -18.18
N GLU A 328 -3.09 -20.76 -17.48
CA GLU A 328 -4.22 -21.57 -17.93
C GLU A 328 -5.58 -20.85 -17.87
N ALA A 329 -5.68 -19.73 -17.15
CA ALA A 329 -6.92 -18.96 -17.07
C ALA A 329 -7.26 -18.31 -18.42
N ASP A 330 -8.56 -18.24 -18.71
CA ASP A 330 -9.10 -17.46 -19.83
C ASP A 330 -9.34 -15.99 -19.45
N TYR A 331 -9.57 -15.74 -18.16
CA TYR A 331 -9.80 -14.42 -17.59
C TYR A 331 -9.12 -14.31 -16.22
N LEU A 332 -8.45 -13.19 -15.96
CA LEU A 332 -7.92 -12.87 -14.64
C LEU A 332 -8.72 -11.76 -13.95
N ILE A 333 -8.81 -11.87 -12.63
CA ILE A 333 -9.24 -10.80 -11.73
C ILE A 333 -8.11 -10.55 -10.74
N ASN A 334 -7.69 -9.30 -10.60
CA ASN A 334 -6.66 -8.90 -9.62
C ASN A 334 -7.33 -8.17 -8.46
N MET A 335 -7.26 -8.73 -7.25
CA MET A 335 -7.79 -8.13 -6.03
C MET A 335 -6.64 -7.81 -5.07
N ALA A 336 -6.18 -6.57 -5.12
CA ALA A 336 -5.11 -6.03 -4.29
C ALA A 336 -5.65 -5.39 -3.00
N LEU A 337 -4.77 -4.78 -2.21
CA LEU A 337 -5.09 -4.14 -0.92
C LEU A 337 -4.80 -2.64 -1.01
N LEU A 338 -5.47 -1.82 -0.21
CA LEU A 338 -5.15 -0.39 -0.11
C LEU A 338 -4.07 -0.15 0.96
N LYS A 339 -2.79 -0.35 0.62
CA LYS A 339 -1.66 -0.25 1.59
C LYS A 339 -0.42 0.47 1.08
N GLY A 340 0.34 1.09 2.00
CA GLY A 340 1.71 1.54 1.78
C GLY A 340 2.75 0.40 1.83
N HIS A 341 3.97 0.65 1.32
CA HIS A 341 5.07 -0.32 1.33
C HIS A 341 6.45 0.33 1.28
N GLY A 342 7.33 -0.03 2.21
CA GLY A 342 8.74 0.40 2.16
C GLY A 342 9.48 -0.15 0.93
N GLY A 343 10.12 0.72 0.17
CA GLY A 343 10.82 0.41 -1.08
C GLY A 343 10.03 0.78 -2.34
N GLN A 344 8.75 0.39 -2.43
CA GLN A 344 7.91 0.62 -3.62
C GLN A 344 6.85 1.71 -3.43
N GLY A 345 6.75 2.29 -2.25
CA GLY A 345 5.71 3.26 -1.87
C GLY A 345 4.38 2.60 -1.53
N VAL A 346 3.85 1.72 -2.39
CA VAL A 346 2.49 1.17 -2.27
C VAL A 346 2.40 -0.34 -2.53
N THR A 347 1.30 -0.95 -2.10
CA THR A 347 0.90 -2.34 -2.40
C THR A 347 -0.44 -2.38 -3.09
N LEU A 348 -0.48 -2.11 -4.39
CA LEU A 348 -1.71 -2.08 -5.20
C LEU A 348 -1.71 -3.19 -6.28
N CYS A 349 -2.48 -3.04 -7.36
CA CYS A 349 -2.70 -4.08 -8.36
C CYS A 349 -1.41 -4.52 -9.05
N ALA A 350 -0.57 -3.57 -9.48
CA ALA A 350 0.66 -3.92 -10.18
C ALA A 350 1.63 -4.72 -9.29
N LYS A 351 1.68 -4.40 -7.99
CA LYS A 351 2.50 -5.14 -7.03
C LYS A 351 1.93 -6.51 -6.69
N ASN A 352 0.61 -6.69 -6.72
CA ASN A 352 -0.03 -7.96 -6.39
C ASN A 352 0.44 -9.11 -7.33
N TRP A 353 0.82 -8.79 -8.57
CA TRP A 353 1.38 -9.75 -9.53
C TRP A 353 2.71 -10.37 -9.10
N TYR A 354 3.48 -9.70 -8.24
CA TYR A 354 4.72 -10.27 -7.71
C TYR A 354 4.48 -11.63 -7.04
N GLY A 355 3.33 -11.80 -6.38
CA GLY A 355 2.94 -13.06 -5.74
C GLY A 355 2.49 -14.18 -6.69
N VAL A 356 2.42 -13.91 -8.00
CA VAL A 356 2.14 -14.92 -9.03
C VAL A 356 3.41 -15.61 -9.51
N THR A 357 4.58 -15.04 -9.19
CA THR A 357 5.87 -15.61 -9.59
C THR A 357 6.33 -16.74 -8.67
N ASP A 358 7.31 -17.53 -9.13
CA ASP A 358 7.95 -18.62 -8.38
C ASP A 358 8.89 -18.15 -7.26
N ILE A 359 8.56 -17.03 -6.63
CA ILE A 359 9.31 -16.48 -5.50
C ILE A 359 9.34 -17.46 -4.33
N ASN A 360 10.48 -17.48 -3.65
CA ASN A 360 10.73 -18.35 -2.52
C ASN A 360 9.79 -18.02 -1.34
N ARG A 361 9.40 -19.07 -0.61
CA ARG A 361 8.62 -18.97 0.64
C ARG A 361 9.34 -18.13 1.69
N ASP A 362 10.66 -18.23 1.78
CA ASP A 362 11.47 -17.31 2.57
C ASP A 362 11.67 -16.01 1.79
N PHE A 363 10.88 -14.99 2.14
CA PHE A 363 10.91 -13.69 1.48
C PHE A 363 12.32 -13.05 1.45
N ARG A 364 13.22 -13.41 2.36
CA ARG A 364 14.61 -12.91 2.39
C ARG A 364 15.46 -13.39 1.22
N LYS A 365 15.03 -14.47 0.54
CA LYS A 365 15.71 -15.01 -0.63
C LYS A 365 15.25 -14.35 -1.93
N ASN A 366 14.17 -13.57 -1.88
CA ASN A 366 13.55 -12.99 -3.07
C ASN A 366 14.20 -11.67 -3.45
N GLN A 367 14.47 -11.52 -4.74
CA GLN A 367 15.02 -10.29 -5.30
C GLN A 367 13.90 -9.29 -5.58
N HIS A 368 14.21 -8.01 -5.39
CA HIS A 368 13.26 -6.91 -5.64
C HIS A 368 13.87 -5.92 -6.63
N ASN A 369 14.39 -6.45 -7.75
CA ASN A 369 15.09 -5.67 -8.74
C ASN A 369 14.10 -4.79 -9.52
N ASN A 370 14.49 -3.52 -9.71
CA ASN A 370 13.75 -2.53 -10.52
C ASN A 370 12.28 -2.31 -10.12
N PHE A 371 11.88 -2.62 -8.88
CA PHE A 371 10.56 -2.24 -8.35
C PHE A 371 10.55 -0.86 -7.70
N ASN A 372 11.68 -0.44 -7.13
CA ASN A 372 11.78 0.83 -6.43
C ASN A 372 12.05 1.95 -7.44
N GLN A 373 11.33 3.04 -7.28
CA GLN A 373 11.62 4.28 -7.97
C GLN A 373 13.00 4.85 -7.59
N ASP A 374 13.53 5.73 -8.44
CA ASP A 374 14.71 6.52 -8.09
C ASP A 374 14.36 7.62 -7.08
N ARG A 375 15.20 7.82 -6.06
CA ARG A 375 14.95 8.82 -5.00
C ARG A 375 15.03 10.27 -5.49
N GLY A 376 15.66 10.51 -6.64
CA GLY A 376 15.69 11.79 -7.32
C GLY A 376 14.57 11.97 -8.34
N GLY A 377 13.69 10.98 -8.51
CA GLY A 377 12.65 11.00 -9.53
C GLY A 377 13.17 10.76 -10.95
N LYS A 378 14.39 10.23 -11.11
CA LYS A 378 14.92 9.91 -12.44
C LYS A 378 14.17 8.71 -13.03
N PRO A 379 13.66 8.80 -14.28
CA PRO A 379 13.09 7.66 -14.98
C PRO A 379 14.07 6.50 -15.12
N ARG A 380 13.55 5.28 -15.01
CA ARG A 380 14.29 4.02 -15.10
C ARG A 380 13.33 2.90 -15.49
N TYR A 381 13.88 1.78 -15.95
CA TYR A 381 13.11 0.55 -16.11
C TYR A 381 12.40 0.19 -14.81
N MET A 382 11.10 -0.10 -14.89
CA MET A 382 10.24 -0.48 -13.77
C MET A 382 9.64 -1.87 -14.01
N THR A 383 9.95 -2.84 -13.15
CA THR A 383 9.46 -4.23 -13.28
C THR A 383 7.93 -4.33 -13.21
N PHE A 384 7.26 -3.45 -12.46
CA PHE A 384 5.80 -3.43 -12.43
C PHE A 384 5.18 -3.16 -13.80
N THR A 385 5.86 -2.41 -14.67
CA THR A 385 5.41 -2.17 -16.05
C THR A 385 5.39 -3.47 -16.84
N ASP A 386 6.39 -4.35 -16.68
CA ASP A 386 6.38 -5.70 -17.28
C ASP A 386 5.19 -6.54 -16.78
N TYR A 387 4.84 -6.47 -15.50
CA TYR A 387 3.68 -7.21 -14.98
C TYR A 387 2.35 -6.72 -15.55
N ILE A 388 2.21 -5.42 -15.80
CA ILE A 388 1.03 -4.85 -16.45
C ILE A 388 1.01 -5.21 -17.96
N ALA A 389 2.18 -5.22 -18.59
CA ALA A 389 2.37 -5.49 -20.01
C ALA A 389 2.25 -6.98 -20.38
N HIS A 390 2.53 -7.89 -19.44
CA HIS A 390 2.61 -9.31 -19.76
C HIS A 390 1.26 -9.91 -20.18
N LYS A 391 1.28 -10.67 -21.28
CA LYS A 391 0.12 -11.28 -21.93
C LYS A 391 -0.68 -12.21 -21.03
N ASP A 392 -0.02 -12.86 -20.07
CA ASP A 392 -0.66 -13.78 -19.12
C ASP A 392 -0.91 -13.17 -17.74
N LEU A 393 -0.64 -11.88 -17.53
CA LEU A 393 -0.89 -11.16 -16.27
C LEU A 393 -1.80 -9.95 -16.52
N GLY A 394 -1.23 -8.74 -16.58
CA GLY A 394 -2.00 -7.50 -16.71
C GLY A 394 -2.88 -7.45 -17.95
N GLN A 395 -2.38 -7.89 -19.12
CA GLN A 395 -3.18 -7.88 -20.35
C GLN A 395 -4.35 -8.87 -20.31
N LYS A 396 -4.20 -10.02 -19.63
CA LYS A 396 -5.28 -11.02 -19.44
C LYS A 396 -6.27 -10.63 -18.34
N THR A 397 -6.06 -9.51 -17.65
CA THR A 397 -6.90 -9.13 -16.51
C THR A 397 -8.11 -8.33 -16.97
N MET A 398 -9.28 -8.91 -16.73
CA MET A 398 -10.57 -8.31 -17.10
C MET A 398 -11.05 -7.28 -16.08
N LEU A 399 -10.69 -7.46 -14.80
CA LEU A 399 -11.15 -6.66 -13.68
C LEU A 399 -10.05 -6.49 -12.63
N PHE A 400 -9.77 -5.23 -12.29
CA PHE A 400 -8.89 -4.84 -11.21
C PHE A 400 -9.72 -4.32 -10.04
N LEU A 401 -9.40 -4.79 -8.85
CA LEU A 401 -10.05 -4.44 -7.59
C LEU A 401 -8.99 -4.08 -6.56
N ILE A 402 -9.25 -3.04 -5.77
CA ILE A 402 -8.48 -2.73 -4.56
C ILE A 402 -9.42 -2.84 -3.36
N ASP A 403 -9.20 -3.86 -2.53
CA ASP A 403 -9.85 -4.02 -1.24
C ASP A 403 -9.38 -2.90 -0.31
N GLY A 404 -10.32 -2.01 0.01
CA GLY A 404 -10.17 -0.93 0.95
C GLY A 404 -11.19 -1.01 2.08
N LEU A 405 -11.71 -2.20 2.45
CA LEU A 405 -12.50 -2.31 3.69
C LEU A 405 -11.69 -1.75 4.86
N TYR A 406 -10.42 -2.12 4.87
CA TYR A 406 -9.37 -1.53 5.67
C TYR A 406 -8.27 -0.95 4.77
N GLY A 407 -7.62 0.12 5.24
CA GLY A 407 -6.38 0.62 4.66
C GLY A 407 -5.23 0.52 5.68
N SER A 408 -3.99 0.59 5.21
CA SER A 408 -2.85 0.68 6.13
C SER A 408 -1.69 1.50 5.56
N GLU A 409 -1.12 2.36 6.40
CA GLU A 409 0.14 3.07 6.09
C GLU A 409 1.30 2.09 5.83
N LYS A 410 1.27 0.93 6.50
CA LYS A 410 2.37 -0.03 6.52
C LYS A 410 2.00 -1.32 5.79
N VAL A 411 3.00 -1.95 5.19
CA VAL A 411 2.86 -3.27 4.55
C VAL A 411 2.51 -4.36 5.58
N ASN A 412 3.18 -4.37 6.72
CA ASN A 412 3.07 -5.40 7.75
C ASN A 412 2.23 -4.91 8.93
N GLY A 413 1.62 -5.88 9.62
CA GLY A 413 0.78 -5.68 10.79
C GLY A 413 -0.70 -5.76 10.46
N GLU A 414 -1.50 -5.71 11.53
CA GLU A 414 -2.93 -5.45 11.51
C GLU A 414 -3.27 -4.12 10.81
N PRO A 415 -4.53 -3.93 10.37
CA PRO A 415 -4.99 -2.63 9.87
C PRO A 415 -4.58 -1.49 10.79
N SER A 416 -4.03 -0.42 10.23
CA SER A 416 -3.51 0.68 11.03
C SER A 416 -3.78 2.02 10.37
N GLY A 417 -4.07 3.02 11.20
CA GLY A 417 -4.40 4.37 10.75
C GLY A 417 -5.80 4.44 10.16
N LYS A 418 -6.82 4.62 11.03
CA LYS A 418 -8.14 5.07 10.57
C LYS A 418 -7.99 6.39 9.82
N TRP A 419 -8.75 6.56 8.74
CA TRP A 419 -8.49 7.58 7.75
C TRP A 419 -9.10 8.91 8.17
N LYS A 420 -8.28 9.95 8.24
CA LYS A 420 -8.68 11.30 8.65
C LYS A 420 -9.29 12.08 7.48
N MET A 421 -8.86 11.80 6.25
CA MET A 421 -9.35 12.51 5.08
C MET A 421 -10.86 12.32 4.91
N SER A 422 -11.54 13.37 4.43
CA SER A 422 -12.95 13.28 4.05
C SER A 422 -13.11 12.29 2.89
N PRO A 423 -14.15 11.45 2.88
CA PRO A 423 -15.31 11.40 3.78
C PRO A 423 -15.17 10.46 4.99
N PHE A 424 -13.99 9.86 5.22
CA PHE A 424 -13.80 8.82 6.23
C PHE A 424 -13.81 9.38 7.67
N ASN A 425 -13.30 10.60 7.85
CA ASN A 425 -13.46 11.40 9.07
C ASN A 425 -13.14 10.64 10.38
N GLY A 426 -12.05 9.87 10.39
CA GLY A 426 -11.58 9.08 11.52
C GLY A 426 -12.08 7.64 11.56
N ASN A 427 -12.71 7.14 10.49
CA ASN A 427 -13.18 5.75 10.36
C ASN A 427 -12.32 4.93 9.39
N TRP A 428 -12.59 3.62 9.32
CA TRP A 428 -12.03 2.78 8.27
C TRP A 428 -12.55 3.18 6.89
N PRO A 429 -11.78 2.97 5.81
CA PRO A 429 -12.22 3.41 4.49
C PRO A 429 -13.49 2.71 4.01
N CYS A 430 -13.78 1.48 4.47
CA CYS A 430 -15.00 0.76 4.14
C CYS A 430 -15.33 0.79 2.63
N SER A 431 -14.30 0.65 1.80
CA SER A 431 -14.35 0.98 0.38
C SER A 431 -13.91 -0.17 -0.51
N LEU A 432 -14.35 -0.14 -1.77
CA LEU A 432 -13.83 -0.96 -2.85
C LEU A 432 -13.55 -0.05 -4.05
N LEU A 433 -12.34 -0.14 -4.62
CA LEU A 433 -12.04 0.48 -5.91
C LEU A 433 -12.12 -0.57 -7.01
N ALA A 434 -12.69 -0.24 -8.16
CA ALA A 434 -12.82 -1.14 -9.30
C ALA A 434 -12.53 -0.44 -10.63
N SER A 435 -11.81 -1.12 -11.54
CA SER A 435 -11.53 -0.62 -12.89
C SER A 435 -11.20 -1.75 -13.87
N GLN A 436 -11.21 -1.40 -15.16
CA GLN A 436 -10.60 -2.20 -16.23
C GLN A 436 -9.28 -1.59 -16.74
N ASP A 437 -8.88 -0.43 -16.22
CA ASP A 437 -7.63 0.25 -16.53
C ASP A 437 -6.62 0.03 -15.38
N PRO A 438 -5.55 -0.75 -15.60
CA PRO A 438 -4.59 -1.08 -14.54
C PRO A 438 -3.78 0.12 -14.05
N VAL A 439 -3.58 1.12 -14.91
CA VAL A 439 -2.80 2.31 -14.57
C VAL A 439 -3.65 3.28 -13.78
N ALA A 440 -4.90 3.51 -14.22
CA ALA A 440 -5.81 4.43 -13.57
C ALA A 440 -6.17 3.99 -12.14
N ILE A 441 -6.45 2.70 -11.91
CA ILE A 441 -6.83 2.21 -10.57
C ILE A 441 -5.70 2.35 -9.56
N ASP A 442 -4.47 2.09 -9.96
CA ASP A 442 -3.30 2.24 -9.11
C ASP A 442 -2.99 3.74 -8.87
N ALA A 443 -3.16 4.60 -9.88
CA ALA A 443 -3.04 6.06 -9.70
C ALA A 443 -4.02 6.59 -8.65
N VAL A 444 -5.28 6.17 -8.73
CA VAL A 444 -6.31 6.52 -7.73
C VAL A 444 -5.93 5.98 -6.35
N GLY A 445 -5.46 4.73 -6.25
CA GLY A 445 -4.99 4.16 -4.98
C GLY A 445 -3.81 4.92 -4.37
N ILE A 446 -2.84 5.37 -5.19
CA ILE A 446 -1.72 6.21 -4.76
C ILE A 446 -2.22 7.56 -4.25
N ASP A 447 -3.17 8.19 -4.92
CA ASP A 447 -3.72 9.48 -4.53
C ASP A 447 -4.37 9.41 -3.15
N PHE A 448 -5.16 8.38 -2.89
CA PHE A 448 -5.74 8.10 -1.57
C PHE A 448 -4.67 7.86 -0.50
N LEU A 449 -3.72 6.96 -0.75
CA LEU A 449 -2.68 6.61 0.23
C LEU A 449 -1.71 7.76 0.52
N SER A 450 -1.27 8.48 -0.50
CA SER A 450 -0.32 9.59 -0.36
C SER A 450 -0.96 10.82 0.31
N SER A 451 -2.27 11.01 0.15
CA SER A 451 -3.01 12.08 0.81
C SER A 451 -3.32 11.76 2.27
N GLU A 452 -3.69 10.52 2.58
CA GLU A 452 -3.93 10.09 3.97
C GLU A 452 -2.61 9.95 4.75
N PHE A 453 -1.60 9.35 4.12
CA PHE A 453 -0.31 9.03 4.71
C PHE A 453 0.86 9.69 3.95
N PRO A 454 0.98 11.03 3.98
CA PRO A 454 2.02 11.77 3.24
C PRO A 454 3.46 11.49 3.72
N ARG A 455 3.61 10.68 4.77
CA ARG A 455 4.90 10.28 5.34
C ARG A 455 5.17 8.77 5.20
N MET A 456 4.31 8.04 4.48
CA MET A 456 4.53 6.63 4.26
C MET A 456 5.88 6.40 3.56
N ALA A 457 6.49 5.26 3.86
CA ALA A 457 7.84 4.96 3.39
C ALA A 457 7.90 4.96 1.85
N ASP A 458 8.90 5.67 1.30
CA ASP A 458 9.16 5.75 -0.14
C ASP A 458 7.92 6.21 -0.95
N VAL A 459 7.15 7.18 -0.42
CA VAL A 459 6.00 7.78 -1.15
C VAL A 459 6.40 8.68 -2.30
N ASP A 460 7.54 9.38 -2.19
CA ASP A 460 8.06 10.23 -3.26
C ASP A 460 8.36 9.38 -4.49
N TYR A 461 7.77 9.75 -5.63
CA TYR A 461 7.90 9.18 -6.96
C TYR A 461 7.42 7.72 -7.08
N CYS A 462 6.57 7.26 -6.14
CA CYS A 462 6.06 5.88 -6.16
C CYS A 462 5.18 5.55 -7.38
N ASP A 463 4.68 6.57 -8.08
CA ASP A 463 3.95 6.52 -9.35
C ASP A 463 4.85 6.32 -10.58
N MET A 464 6.19 6.25 -10.44
CA MET A 464 7.10 6.12 -11.59
C MET A 464 6.80 4.91 -12.47
N TYR A 465 6.34 3.79 -11.91
CA TYR A 465 5.94 2.63 -12.73
C TYR A 465 4.68 2.89 -13.55
N LEU A 466 3.80 3.76 -13.08
CA LEU A 466 2.61 4.19 -13.83
C LEU A 466 3.00 5.14 -14.96
N VAL A 467 4.00 6.00 -14.76
CA VAL A 467 4.54 6.86 -15.83
C VAL A 467 5.09 6.00 -16.96
N GLU A 468 5.91 5.01 -16.60
CA GLU A 468 6.47 4.07 -17.55
C GLU A 468 5.40 3.21 -18.23
N ALA A 469 4.34 2.81 -17.52
CA ALA A 469 3.25 2.02 -18.08
C ALA A 469 2.33 2.82 -19.02
N ALA A 470 2.00 4.07 -18.67
CA ALA A 470 1.20 4.95 -19.50
C ALA A 470 1.93 5.37 -20.80
N LEU A 471 3.26 5.36 -20.76
CA LEU A 471 4.14 5.71 -21.88
C LEU A 471 4.91 4.50 -22.40
N ALA A 472 4.42 3.26 -22.26
CA ALA A 472 5.24 2.07 -22.51
C ALA A 472 5.74 1.94 -23.97
N ASP A 473 5.08 2.62 -24.93
CA ASP A 473 5.52 2.75 -26.33
C ASP A 473 6.63 3.79 -26.53
N ARG A 474 6.74 4.77 -25.63
CA ARG A 474 7.81 5.77 -25.59
C ARG A 474 8.14 6.17 -24.14
N PRO A 475 8.72 5.25 -23.35
CA PRO A 475 8.88 5.48 -21.93
C PRO A 475 10.00 6.46 -21.66
N LEU A 476 9.91 7.16 -20.53
CA LEU A 476 10.91 8.17 -20.15
C LEU A 476 12.27 7.53 -19.84
N SER A 477 12.28 6.25 -19.44
CA SER A 477 13.51 5.47 -19.26
C SER A 477 14.20 5.04 -20.55
N ALA A 478 13.55 5.20 -21.71
CA ALA A 478 13.95 4.62 -22.99
C ALA A 478 14.03 3.09 -23.01
N THR A 479 13.39 2.40 -22.05
CA THR A 479 13.24 0.95 -22.07
C THR A 479 12.37 0.53 -23.26
N PHE A 480 12.73 -0.54 -23.95
CA PHE A 480 11.81 -1.24 -24.85
C PHE A 480 11.06 -2.29 -24.05
N TYR A 481 9.79 -2.04 -23.72
CA TYR A 481 8.97 -2.97 -22.93
C TYR A 481 8.43 -4.10 -23.83
N ASP A 482 8.96 -5.30 -23.64
CA ASP A 482 8.65 -6.57 -24.28
C ASP A 482 8.88 -7.68 -23.23
N PRO A 483 7.92 -7.89 -22.31
CA PRO A 483 8.12 -8.78 -21.18
C PRO A 483 8.20 -10.26 -21.58
N GLU A 484 7.70 -10.63 -22.76
CA GLU A 484 7.79 -11.96 -23.36
C GLU A 484 9.12 -12.20 -24.11
N ARG A 485 9.84 -11.13 -24.48
CA ARG A 485 11.01 -11.16 -25.37
C ARG A 485 10.72 -11.79 -26.74
N ASP A 486 9.55 -11.52 -27.29
CA ASP A 486 9.17 -12.02 -28.62
C ASP A 486 9.49 -11.04 -29.76
N GLY A 487 10.05 -9.86 -29.43
CA GLY A 487 10.39 -8.79 -30.36
C GLY A 487 9.27 -7.76 -30.54
N THR A 488 8.14 -7.92 -29.87
CA THR A 488 6.97 -7.03 -29.97
C THR A 488 6.89 -6.12 -28.75
N GLY A 489 7.11 -4.83 -28.96
CA GLY A 489 6.94 -3.83 -27.92
C GLY A 489 5.45 -3.60 -27.59
N VAL A 490 5.17 -3.17 -26.36
CA VAL A 490 3.81 -2.83 -25.95
C VAL A 490 3.44 -1.36 -26.20
N GLY A 491 2.16 -1.13 -26.46
CA GLY A 491 1.55 0.20 -26.46
C GLY A 491 1.33 0.76 -25.05
N SER A 492 0.71 1.94 -24.94
CA SER A 492 0.21 2.44 -23.66
C SER A 492 -0.67 1.40 -22.95
N LEU A 493 -0.36 1.16 -21.68
CA LEU A 493 -1.02 0.14 -20.86
C LEU A 493 -2.24 0.65 -20.09
N GLY A 494 -2.45 1.96 -20.07
CA GLY A 494 -3.55 2.62 -19.37
C GLY A 494 -3.31 4.13 -19.27
N VAL A 495 -4.24 4.85 -18.65
CA VAL A 495 -4.10 6.30 -18.43
C VAL A 495 -3.58 6.60 -17.03
N LEU A 496 -2.53 7.43 -16.95
CA LEU A 496 -2.05 8.02 -15.71
C LEU A 496 -2.52 9.47 -15.60
N GLU A 497 -3.07 9.80 -14.45
CA GLU A 497 -3.37 11.16 -14.02
C GLU A 497 -3.42 11.17 -12.48
N HIS A 498 -3.13 12.31 -11.87
CA HIS A 498 -3.42 12.57 -10.44
C HIS A 498 -4.54 13.60 -10.32
N TRP A 499 -5.37 13.49 -9.27
CA TRP A 499 -6.47 14.41 -9.03
C TRP A 499 -6.00 15.85 -8.76
N ASN A 500 -6.94 16.79 -8.77
CA ASN A 500 -6.67 18.20 -8.43
C ASN A 500 -6.23 18.39 -6.96
N ASN A 501 -6.97 17.82 -6.01
CA ASN A 501 -6.74 17.92 -4.57
C ASN A 501 -7.53 16.83 -3.81
N PRO A 502 -7.13 16.50 -2.57
CA PRO A 502 -7.80 15.46 -1.79
C PRO A 502 -9.20 15.83 -1.31
N GLU A 503 -9.63 17.09 -1.37
CA GLU A 503 -10.98 17.51 -1.01
C GLU A 503 -11.99 17.18 -2.11
N GLU A 504 -11.72 17.62 -3.33
CA GLU A 504 -12.58 17.45 -4.50
C GLU A 504 -12.38 16.11 -5.22
N LYS A 505 -11.15 15.57 -5.21
CA LYS A 505 -10.75 14.31 -5.86
C LYS A 505 -11.14 14.24 -7.35
N LYS A 506 -11.07 15.38 -8.06
CA LYS A 506 -11.46 15.46 -9.47
C LYS A 506 -10.29 15.20 -10.40
N TYR A 507 -10.51 14.28 -11.33
CA TYR A 507 -9.66 14.05 -12.49
C TYR A 507 -10.20 14.80 -13.72
N SER A 508 -9.47 14.77 -14.82
CA SER A 508 -9.77 15.55 -16.02
C SER A 508 -11.17 15.26 -16.57
N ARG A 509 -11.62 14.01 -16.58
CA ARG A 509 -12.98 13.68 -17.02
C ARG A 509 -14.05 14.17 -16.06
N ASN A 510 -13.78 14.16 -14.75
CA ASN A 510 -14.67 14.76 -13.76
C ASN A 510 -14.81 16.29 -13.93
N MET A 511 -13.87 16.93 -14.64
CA MET A 511 -13.88 18.36 -14.97
C MET A 511 -14.40 18.65 -16.39
N GLY A 512 -15.02 17.66 -17.05
CA GLY A 512 -15.63 17.81 -18.37
C GLY A 512 -14.66 17.65 -19.55
N LYS A 513 -13.42 17.18 -19.32
CA LYS A 513 -12.53 16.78 -20.42
C LYS A 513 -12.90 15.39 -20.94
N ASP A 514 -12.51 15.14 -22.18
CA ASP A 514 -12.70 13.94 -22.96
C ASP A 514 -11.54 12.92 -22.85
N ILE A 515 -10.49 13.28 -22.10
CA ILE A 515 -9.31 12.45 -21.79
C ILE A 515 -9.03 12.40 -20.28
N GLY A 516 -8.28 11.40 -19.84
CA GLY A 516 -7.87 11.22 -18.45
C GLY A 516 -8.69 10.18 -17.68
N ILE A 517 -8.60 10.27 -16.35
CA ILE A 517 -9.32 9.39 -15.43
C ILE A 517 -10.71 9.97 -15.14
N GLU A 518 -11.70 9.09 -14.96
CA GLU A 518 -13.01 9.41 -14.38
C GLU A 518 -13.15 8.66 -13.06
N LEU A 519 -13.11 9.38 -11.93
CA LEU A 519 -13.45 8.78 -10.64
C LEU A 519 -14.97 8.87 -10.41
N VAL A 520 -15.63 7.72 -10.25
CA VAL A 520 -17.07 7.65 -9.96
C VAL A 520 -17.25 7.24 -8.49
N TYR A 521 -17.73 8.16 -7.67
CA TYR A 521 -17.98 7.91 -6.24
C TYR A 521 -19.43 7.50 -5.97
N LEU A 522 -19.61 6.41 -5.24
CA LEU A 522 -20.91 5.91 -4.79
C LEU A 522 -20.86 5.64 -3.28
N GLN A 523 -21.81 6.21 -2.55
CA GLN A 523 -21.95 6.03 -1.11
C GLN A 523 -23.28 5.38 -0.78
N LYS A 524 -23.27 4.45 0.17
CA LYS A 524 -24.49 3.81 0.69
C LYS A 524 -25.32 4.73 1.57
#